data_AF-A0A958IMI4-F1
#
_entry.id   AF-A0A958IMI4-F1
#
_cell.length_a   1.000
_cell.length_b   1.000
_cell.length_c   1.000
_cell.angle_alpha   90.00
_cell.angle_beta   90.00
_cell.angle_gamma   90.00
#
_symmetry.space_group_name_H-M   'P 1'
#
loop_
_entity.id
_entity.type
_entity.pdbx_description
1 polymer ?
#
loop_
_entity_poly.entity_id
_entity_poly.type
_entity_poly.pdbx_seq_one_letter_code
_entity_poly.pdbx_strand_id
1 'polypeptide(L)'
;MGSRLNDSVLVVTGSDGEQFGTGFVIYKDDHSTYLLTCMHVVSAVGVENLKVAEQYASIVASDLEDNFDLCIIKVDAVLEFPELKLRIHDSAEASVTIFGYHQSGRLR
;
A
#
# COMPACT_ATOMS: atom_id res chain seq x y z
N MET A 1 -18.40 13.81 6.43
CA MET A 1 -18.26 13.46 5.00
C MET A 1 -17.92 11.99 4.94
N GLY A 2 -18.70 11.17 4.23
CA GLY A 2 -18.44 9.72 4.18
C GLY A 2 -17.19 9.45 3.36
N SER A 3 -16.19 8.80 3.97
CA SER A 3 -15.01 8.31 3.27
C SER A 3 -15.40 7.29 2.20
N ARG A 4 -14.84 7.43 0.99
CA ARG A 4 -14.97 6.44 -0.07
C ARG A 4 -13.87 5.39 0.09
N LEU A 5 -14.12 4.15 -0.34
CA LEU A 5 -13.15 3.06 -0.21
C LEU A 5 -11.80 3.35 -0.90
N ASN A 6 -11.82 4.13 -1.98
CA ASN A 6 -10.61 4.52 -2.71
C ASN A 6 -9.77 5.57 -1.96
N ASP A 7 -10.30 6.21 -0.91
CA ASP A 7 -9.53 7.17 -0.11
C ASP A 7 -8.46 6.47 0.73
N SER A 8 -8.59 5.15 0.95
CA SER A 8 -7.60 4.33 1.67
C SER A 8 -6.49 3.78 0.79
N VAL A 9 -6.58 3.96 -0.52
CA VAL A 9 -5.72 3.33 -1.52
C VAL A 9 -4.69 4.36 -1.99
N LEU A 10 -3.42 4.02 -1.87
CA LEU A 10 -2.30 4.95 -1.96
C LEU A 10 -1.25 4.44 -2.95
N VAL A 11 -0.57 5.38 -3.61
CA VAL A 11 0.62 5.07 -4.40
C VAL A 11 1.75 4.72 -3.44
N VAL A 12 2.40 3.60 -3.71
CA VAL A 12 3.69 3.21 -3.12
C VAL A 12 4.74 3.46 -4.18
N THR A 13 5.75 4.29 -3.92
CA THR A 13 6.71 4.70 -4.97
C THR A 13 8.12 4.90 -4.42
N GLY A 14 9.08 5.00 -5.32
CA GLY A 14 10.46 5.36 -5.03
C GLY A 14 10.73 6.86 -5.09
N SER A 15 11.95 7.24 -4.74
CA SER A 15 12.46 8.61 -4.83
C SER A 15 12.44 9.17 -6.27
N ASP A 16 12.58 8.30 -7.27
CA ASP A 16 12.65 8.64 -8.70
C ASP A 16 11.27 8.66 -9.39
N GLY A 17 10.25 8.10 -8.76
CA GLY A 17 8.90 7.97 -9.32
C GLY A 17 8.80 7.03 -10.54
N GLU A 18 9.88 6.33 -10.90
CA GLU A 18 9.88 5.44 -12.07
C GLU A 18 9.17 4.12 -11.76
N GLN A 19 9.44 3.59 -10.57
CA GLN A 19 8.81 2.39 -10.05
C GLN A 19 7.74 2.75 -9.03
N PHE A 20 6.57 2.13 -9.16
CA PHE A 20 5.47 2.33 -8.24
C PHE A 20 4.55 1.12 -8.18
N GLY A 21 3.72 1.09 -7.16
CA GLY A 21 2.63 0.17 -7.00
C GLY A 21 1.51 0.79 -6.18
N THR A 22 0.63 -0.07 -5.67
CA THR A 22 -0.52 0.33 -4.88
C THR A 22 -0.44 -0.35 -3.52
N GLY A 23 -0.68 0.41 -2.46
CA GLY A 23 -0.90 -0.10 -1.12
C GLY A 23 -2.20 0.45 -0.54
N PHE A 24 -2.66 -0.10 0.57
CA PHE A 24 -3.81 0.44 1.29
C PHE A 24 -3.63 0.38 2.80
N VAL A 25 -4.20 1.36 3.49
CA VAL A 25 -4.09 1.47 4.95
C VAL A 25 -4.87 0.35 5.61
N ILE A 26 -4.20 -0.44 6.46
CA ILE A 26 -4.80 -1.55 7.22
C ILE A 26 -4.93 -1.26 8.72
N TYR A 27 -4.11 -0.34 9.23
CA TYR A 27 -4.04 -0.03 10.65
C TYR A 27 -3.33 1.31 10.88
N LYS A 28 -3.65 1.98 11.99
CA LYS A 28 -2.91 3.14 12.51
C LYS A 28 -2.78 3.04 14.02
N ASP A 29 -1.69 3.59 14.53
CA ASP A 29 -1.56 3.93 15.94
C ASP A 29 -1.41 5.45 16.12
N ASP A 30 -1.05 5.89 17.32
CA ASP A 30 -0.91 7.30 17.67
C ASP A 30 0.22 8.02 16.91
N HIS A 31 1.10 7.29 16.24
CA HIS A 31 2.33 7.81 15.64
C HIS A 31 2.54 7.38 14.20
N SER A 32 1.85 6.34 13.72
CA SER A 32 2.24 5.63 12.52
C SER A 32 1.05 5.07 11.76
N THR A 33 1.26 4.96 10.44
CA THR A 33 0.30 4.37 9.50
C THR A 33 0.89 3.13 8.89
N TYR A 34 0.10 2.05 8.86
CA TYR A 34 0.51 0.75 8.36
C TYR A 34 -0.28 0.43 7.10
N LEU A 35 0.43 0.07 6.04
CA LEU A 35 -0.15 -0.29 4.75
C LEU A 35 0.19 -1.73 4.41
N LEU A 36 -0.76 -2.42 3.77
CA LEU A 36 -0.49 -3.65 3.06
C LEU A 36 -0.21 -3.34 1.59
N THR A 37 0.82 -3.97 1.05
CA THR A 37 1.21 -3.93 -0.37
C THR A 37 1.77 -5.29 -0.78
N CYS A 38 2.18 -5.41 -2.04
CA CYS A 38 2.90 -6.57 -2.52
C CYS A 38 4.41 -6.45 -2.28
N MET A 39 5.07 -7.58 -2.03
CA MET A 39 6.51 -7.60 -1.83
C MET A 39 7.26 -7.22 -3.12
N HIS A 40 6.78 -7.66 -4.28
CA HIS A 40 7.39 -7.30 -5.56
C HIS A 40 7.41 -5.78 -5.81
N VAL A 41 6.41 -5.04 -5.31
CA VAL A 41 6.37 -3.57 -5.40
C VAL A 41 7.52 -2.99 -4.60
N VAL A 42 7.70 -3.46 -3.36
CA VAL A 42 8.78 -3.00 -2.48
C VAL A 42 10.16 -3.35 -3.08
N SER A 43 10.31 -4.54 -3.66
CA SER A 43 11.55 -4.94 -4.34
C SER A 43 11.83 -4.12 -5.60
N ALA A 44 10.80 -3.78 -6.38
CA ALA A 44 10.95 -2.97 -7.58
C ALA A 44 11.31 -1.51 -7.27
N VAL A 45 10.75 -0.96 -6.18
CA VAL A 45 11.02 0.40 -5.71
C VAL A 45 12.37 0.52 -4.99
N GLY A 46 12.78 -0.52 -4.27
CA GLY A 46 13.93 -0.48 -3.37
C GLY A 46 13.53 0.00 -1.97
N VAL A 47 13.97 -0.76 -0.95
CA VAL A 47 13.54 -0.57 0.44
C VAL A 47 13.92 0.82 0.98
N GLU A 48 15.10 1.29 0.60
CA GLU A 48 15.67 2.58 0.99
C GLU A 48 14.99 3.79 0.34
N ASN A 49 14.24 3.56 -0.74
CA ASN A 49 13.57 4.61 -1.51
C ASN A 49 12.06 4.63 -1.29
N LEU A 50 11.53 3.68 -0.51
CA LEU A 50 10.12 3.47 -0.35
C LEU A 50 9.41 4.68 0.26
N LYS A 51 8.40 5.18 -0.46
CA LYS A 51 7.57 6.31 -0.03
C LYS A 51 6.08 6.03 -0.21
N VAL A 52 5.31 6.63 0.69
CA VAL A 52 3.85 6.70 0.64
C VAL A 52 3.44 8.10 1.05
N ALA A 53 2.61 8.77 0.24
CA ALA A 53 2.19 10.15 0.50
C ALA A 53 3.37 11.10 0.82
N GLU A 54 4.44 11.01 -0.01
CA GLU A 54 5.70 11.77 0.13
C GLU A 54 6.52 11.49 1.40
N GLN A 55 6.16 10.48 2.20
CA GLN A 55 6.86 10.12 3.43
C GLN A 55 7.56 8.78 3.27
N TYR A 56 8.77 8.68 3.85
CA TYR A 56 9.53 7.43 3.85
C TYR A 56 8.79 6.34 4.63
N ALA A 57 8.87 5.13 4.10
CA ALA A 57 8.28 3.95 4.71
C ALA A 57 9.35 2.88 4.98
N SER A 58 9.11 2.06 5.99
CA SER A 58 9.95 0.91 6.35
C SER A 58 9.16 -0.39 6.30
N ILE A 59 9.83 -1.51 6.08
CA ILE A 59 9.19 -2.84 6.15
C ILE A 59 9.01 -3.23 7.62
N VAL A 60 7.78 -3.64 7.97
CA VAL A 60 7.46 -4.21 9.30
C VAL A 60 7.47 -5.73 9.24
N ALA A 61 6.86 -6.28 8.19
CA ALA A 61 6.77 -7.70 7.95
C ALA A 61 6.68 -7.93 6.44
N SER A 62 7.33 -8.99 5.96
CA SER A 62 7.26 -9.40 4.56
C SER A 62 7.27 -10.91 4.51
N ASP A 63 6.53 -11.47 3.56
CA ASP A 63 6.57 -12.88 3.28
C ASP A 63 7.43 -13.16 2.05
N LEU A 64 8.68 -13.54 2.31
CA LEU A 64 9.65 -13.93 1.28
C LEU A 64 9.70 -15.46 1.09
N GLU A 65 9.22 -16.24 2.05
CA GLU A 65 9.44 -17.68 2.10
C GLU A 65 8.22 -18.49 1.61
N ASP A 66 7.01 -18.02 1.87
CA ASP A 66 5.78 -18.78 1.58
C ASP A 66 5.08 -18.34 0.26
N ASN A 67 5.76 -17.56 -0.59
CA ASN A 67 5.29 -17.12 -1.92
C ASN A 67 3.95 -16.36 -1.94
N PHE A 68 3.51 -15.77 -0.82
CA PHE A 68 2.27 -15.00 -0.79
C PHE A 68 2.38 -13.60 -1.43
N ASP A 69 3.59 -13.10 -1.67
CA ASP A 69 3.87 -11.78 -2.26
C ASP A 69 3.20 -10.63 -1.48
N LEU A 70 3.27 -10.68 -0.14
CA LEU A 70 2.70 -9.67 0.75
C LEU A 70 3.77 -8.99 1.59
N CYS A 71 3.57 -7.69 1.80
CA CYS A 71 4.44 -6.87 2.64
C CYS A 71 3.62 -5.82 3.41
N ILE A 72 3.89 -5.72 4.70
CA ILE A 72 3.38 -4.66 5.57
C ILE A 72 4.47 -3.61 5.70
N ILE A 73 4.13 -2.37 5.33
CA ILE A 73 5.02 -1.23 5.43
C ILE A 73 4.47 -0.21 6.43
N LYS A 74 5.37 0.53 7.07
CA LYS A 74 5.05 1.54 8.09
C LYS A 74 5.57 2.89 7.65
N VAL A 75 4.71 3.90 7.75
CA VAL A 75 5.06 5.31 7.68
C VAL A 75 5.06 5.86 9.10
N ASP A 76 6.15 6.53 9.51
CA ASP A 76 6.27 7.17 10.83
C ASP A 76 5.50 8.50 10.91
N ALA A 77 4.24 8.48 10.45
CA ALA A 77 3.27 9.54 10.60
C ALA A 77 1.85 8.99 10.55
N VAL A 78 0.93 9.72 11.19
CA VAL A 78 -0.52 9.46 11.11
C VAL A 78 -1.04 10.13 9.84
N LEU A 79 -1.27 9.36 8.78
CA LEU A 79 -1.80 9.88 7.52
C LEU A 79 -3.32 10.07 7.61
N GLU A 80 -3.86 11.08 6.94
CA GLU A 80 -5.30 11.37 6.89
C GLU A 80 -6.07 10.48 5.89
N PHE A 81 -5.73 9.19 5.78
CA PHE A 81 -6.39 8.21 4.92
C PHE A 81 -7.13 7.14 5.73
N PRO A 82 -8.39 6.79 5.44
CA PRO A 82 -9.15 5.85 6.26
C PRO A 82 -8.55 4.44 6.26
N GLU A 83 -8.73 3.68 7.33
CA GLU A 83 -8.33 2.27 7.40
C GLU A 83 -9.35 1.34 6.70
N LEU A 84 -8.86 0.36 5.95
CA LEU A 84 -9.67 -0.74 5.43
C LEU A 84 -9.54 -1.95 6.34
N LYS A 85 -10.67 -2.39 6.90
CA LYS A 85 -10.74 -3.59 7.72
C LYS A 85 -10.71 -4.84 6.85
N LEU A 86 -9.65 -5.63 7.00
CA LEU A 86 -9.56 -6.96 6.39
C LEU A 86 -10.68 -7.85 6.92
N ARG A 87 -11.27 -8.65 6.04
CA ARG A 87 -12.32 -9.62 6.38
C ARG A 87 -12.01 -10.94 5.68
N ILE A 88 -12.21 -12.03 6.40
CA ILE A 88 -12.21 -13.36 5.81
C ILE A 88 -13.53 -13.51 5.04
N HIS A 89 -13.43 -13.99 3.81
CA HIS A 89 -14.57 -14.23 2.95
C HIS A 89 -14.48 -15.64 2.37
N ASP A 90 -15.58 -16.41 2.44
CA ASP A 90 -15.60 -17.82 1.99
C ASP A 90 -16.56 -18.10 0.82
N SER A 91 -17.20 -17.07 0.25
CA SER A 91 -18.17 -17.24 -0.82
C SER A 91 -17.56 -16.96 -2.19
N ALA A 92 -17.76 -17.88 -3.13
CA ALA A 92 -17.30 -17.77 -4.50
C ALA A 92 -18.11 -16.77 -5.36
N GLU A 93 -19.21 -16.20 -4.83
CA GLU A 93 -20.15 -15.37 -5.60
C GLU A 93 -20.14 -13.88 -5.20
N ALA A 94 -19.14 -13.42 -4.45
CA ALA A 94 -19.06 -12.00 -4.11
C ALA A 94 -18.60 -11.12 -5.27
N SER A 95 -19.36 -10.06 -5.53
CA SER A 95 -18.90 -8.95 -6.36
C SER A 95 -17.78 -8.20 -5.65
N VAL A 96 -16.63 -8.05 -6.31
CA VAL A 96 -15.48 -7.29 -5.81
C VAL A 96 -15.26 -6.03 -6.65
N THR A 97 -14.75 -4.98 -6.02
CA THR A 97 -14.26 -3.78 -6.71
C THR A 97 -12.78 -3.65 -6.43
N ILE A 98 -11.99 -3.48 -7.49
CA ILE A 98 -10.53 -3.34 -7.41
C ILE A 98 -10.19 -1.87 -7.65
N PHE A 99 -9.41 -1.30 -6.73
CA PHE A 99 -8.85 0.04 -6.84
C PHE A 99 -7.33 -0.06 -6.96
N GLY A 100 -6.73 0.79 -7.78
CA GLY A 100 -5.29 0.87 -7.90
C GLY A 100 -4.85 1.97 -8.84
N TYR A 101 -3.54 2.12 -8.96
CA TYR A 101 -2.91 3.11 -9.81
C TYR A 101 -2.34 2.46 -11.06
N HIS A 102 -2.49 3.15 -12.20
CA HIS A 102 -1.94 2.74 -13.48
C HIS A 102 -1.20 3.92 -14.11
N GLN A 103 -0.07 3.65 -14.75
CA GLN A 103 0.72 4.67 -15.42
C GLN A 103 0.01 5.15 -16.69
N SER A 104 -0.38 6.42 -16.74
CA SER A 104 -0.93 7.02 -17.96
C SER A 104 0.07 8.00 -18.55
N GLY A 105 0.95 7.51 -19.44
CA GLY A 105 1.93 8.30 -20.18
C GLY A 105 3.39 8.09 -19.72
N ARG A 106 4.34 8.62 -20.49
CA ARG A 106 5.78 8.60 -20.17
C ARG A 106 6.16 9.91 -19.47
N LEU A 107 6.82 9.84 -18.32
CA LEU A 107 7.67 10.93 -17.85
C LEU A 107 8.75 11.12 -18.94
N ARG A 108 8.76 12.30 -19.56
CA ARG A 108 9.79 12.68 -20.54
C ARG A 108 10.95 13.33 -19.81
#